data_AF-A0A936VU25-F1
#
_entry.id   AF-A0A936VU25-F1
#
_cell.length_a   1.000
_cell.length_b   1.000
_cell.length_c   1.000
_cell.angle_alpha   90.00
_cell.angle_beta   90.00
_cell.angle_gamma   90.00
#
_symmetry.space_group_name_H-M   'P 1'
#
loop_
_entity.id
_entity.type
_entity.pdbx_description
1 polymer ?
#
loop_
_entity_poly.entity_id
_entity_poly.type
_entity_poly.pdbx_seq_one_letter_code
_entity_poly.pdbx_strand_id
1 'polypeptide(L)'
;MTFLFTMNVYRDCFSTNSAELDNPAQIGFYVEQTLSYSFIGKLDASLSSSRILDPTNKNPCIIPPRVCVQEGVYTFERTFPIINSSYVVVYQRCCRNNTISNILNPDRQGAAYIVEITPEAQRIL
;
A
#
# COMPACT_ATOMS: atom_id res chain seq x y z
N MET A 1 6.56 -21.59 -0.07
CA MET A 1 6.11 -20.84 -1.26
C MET A 1 6.68 -19.43 -1.17
N THR A 2 7.28 -18.91 -2.24
CA THR A 2 7.80 -17.53 -2.28
C THR A 2 6.86 -16.67 -3.11
N PHE A 3 6.44 -15.54 -2.56
CA PHE A 3 5.58 -14.58 -3.23
C PHE A 3 6.38 -13.30 -3.53
N LEU A 4 6.18 -12.77 -4.73
CA LEU A 4 6.62 -11.44 -5.11
C LEU A 4 5.45 -10.47 -4.91
N PHE A 5 5.65 -9.45 -4.07
CA PHE A 5 4.66 -8.41 -3.82
C PHE A 5 5.05 -7.15 -4.58
N THR A 6 4.05 -6.52 -5.20
CA THR A 6 4.17 -5.19 -5.77
C THR A 6 3.09 -4.31 -5.16
N MET A 7 3.52 -3.26 -4.48
CA MET A 7 2.63 -2.26 -3.89
C MET A 7 2.84 -0.93 -4.61
N ASN A 8 1.77 -0.41 -5.22
CA ASN A 8 1.77 0.92 -5.84
C ASN A 8 1.02 1.87 -4.91
N VAL A 9 1.73 2.85 -4.36
CA VAL A 9 1.17 3.89 -3.50
C VAL A 9 1.09 5.19 -4.29
N TYR A 10 -0.09 5.81 -4.28
CA TYR A 10 -0.32 7.07 -4.96
C TYR A 10 -0.58 8.16 -3.93
N ARG A 11 0.05 9.32 -4.12
CA ARG A 11 -0.22 10.52 -3.31
C ARG A 11 -0.41 11.76 -4.17
N ASP A 12 -1.08 12.76 -3.60
CA ASP A 12 -1.21 14.08 -4.20
C ASP A 12 0.13 14.84 -4.06
N CYS A 13 0.69 15.28 -5.18
CA CYS A 13 1.97 15.99 -5.17
C CYS A 13 1.81 17.47 -4.78
N PHE A 14 0.60 18.04 -4.82
CA PHE A 14 0.33 19.40 -4.36
C PHE A 14 0.09 19.52 -2.86
N SER A 15 -0.02 18.38 -2.18
CA SER A 15 -0.26 18.32 -0.73
C SER A 15 0.98 18.82 0.03
N THR A 16 0.96 20.09 0.47
CA THR A 16 2.02 20.71 1.28
C THR A 16 1.98 20.20 2.71
N ASN A 17 3.14 19.99 3.34
CA ASN A 17 3.25 19.45 4.72
C ASN A 17 2.55 18.08 4.92
N SER A 18 2.52 17.24 3.89
CA SER A 18 1.95 15.89 3.95
C SER A 18 3.04 14.82 4.05
N ALA A 19 2.64 13.59 4.41
CA ALA A 19 3.57 12.48 4.53
C ALA A 19 4.12 12.07 3.16
N GLU A 20 5.45 12.06 3.03
CA GLU A 20 6.20 11.54 1.87
C GLU A 20 5.90 10.07 1.59
N LEU A 21 6.35 9.58 0.42
CA LEU A 21 6.40 8.15 0.19
C LEU A 21 7.34 7.53 1.23
N ASP A 22 6.87 6.51 1.93
CA ASP A 22 7.66 5.85 2.97
C ASP A 22 8.94 5.25 2.36
N ASN A 23 10.08 5.41 3.00
CA ASN A 23 11.30 4.73 2.58
C ASN A 23 12.20 4.45 3.79
N PRO A 24 12.14 3.24 4.38
CA PRO A 24 11.36 2.08 3.93
C PRO A 24 9.88 2.11 4.38
N ALA A 25 9.01 1.43 3.61
CA ALA A 25 7.64 1.12 3.99
C ALA A 25 7.59 -0.15 4.86
N GLN A 26 6.99 -0.07 6.04
CA GLN A 26 6.91 -1.22 6.94
C GLN A 26 5.70 -2.10 6.60
N ILE A 27 5.97 -3.37 6.30
CA ILE A 27 4.98 -4.39 5.98
C ILE A 27 4.87 -5.38 7.15
N GLY A 28 3.68 -5.54 7.70
CA GLY A 28 3.37 -6.54 8.72
C GLY A 28 2.79 -7.83 8.11
N PHE A 29 3.13 -8.96 8.70
CA PHE A 29 2.64 -10.27 8.29
C PHE A 29 1.93 -10.95 9.46
N TYR A 30 0.76 -11.52 9.18
CA TYR A 30 -0.08 -12.18 10.16
C TYR A 30 -0.59 -13.52 9.64
N VAL A 31 -0.94 -14.42 10.56
CA VAL A 31 -1.66 -15.67 10.27
C VAL A 31 -3.02 -15.60 10.95
N GLU A 32 -4.06 -15.94 10.19
CA GLU A 32 -5.41 -16.07 10.72
C GLU A 32 -5.53 -17.25 11.69
N GLN A 33 -6.19 -17.00 12.81
CA GLN A 33 -6.63 -17.98 13.80
C GLN A 33 -8.15 -17.86 13.97
N THR A 34 -8.76 -18.81 14.70
CA THR A 34 -10.22 -18.92 14.83
C THR A 34 -10.95 -17.62 15.18
N LEU A 35 -10.33 -16.73 15.99
CA LEU A 35 -10.93 -15.47 16.42
C LEU A 35 -9.93 -14.30 16.44
N SER A 36 -8.75 -14.47 15.83
CA SER A 36 -7.66 -13.50 15.95
C SER A 36 -6.65 -13.61 14.82
N TYR A 37 -5.71 -12.67 14.79
CA TYR A 37 -4.57 -12.69 13.88
C TYR A 37 -3.29 -12.70 14.71
N SER A 38 -2.43 -13.68 14.45
CA SER A 38 -1.12 -13.76 15.10
C SER A 38 -0.06 -13.09 14.24
N PHE A 39 0.68 -12.15 14.83
CA PHE A 39 1.81 -11.52 14.18
C PHE A 39 2.94 -12.53 13.99
N ILE A 40 3.42 -12.68 12.75
CA ILE A 40 4.48 -13.62 12.38
C ILE A 40 5.74 -12.94 11.85
N GLY A 41 5.73 -11.60 11.79
CA GLY A 41 6.91 -10.82 11.44
C GLY A 41 6.59 -9.57 10.65
N LYS A 42 7.64 -8.81 10.36
CA LYS A 42 7.58 -7.61 9.53
C LYS A 42 8.77 -7.54 8.58
N LEU A 43 8.64 -6.71 7.55
CA LEU A 43 9.70 -6.40 6.59
C LEU A 43 9.67 -4.91 6.29
N ASP A 44 10.84 -4.31 6.11
CA ASP A 44 10.99 -2.93 5.66
C ASP A 44 11.26 -2.95 4.15
N ALA A 45 10.27 -2.54 3.35
CA ALA A 45 10.34 -2.51 1.90
C ALA A 45 10.85 -1.14 1.42
N SER A 46 12.03 -1.11 0.81
CA SER A 46 12.56 0.12 0.23
C SER A 46 11.74 0.57 -0.99
N LEU A 47 11.63 1.88 -1.16
CA LEU A 47 11.00 2.47 -2.34
C LEU A 47 11.80 2.08 -3.59
N SER A 48 11.22 1.25 -4.45
CA SER A 48 11.88 0.72 -5.64
C SER A 48 11.93 1.76 -6.77
N SER A 49 10.86 2.53 -6.94
CA SER A 49 10.85 3.66 -7.87
C SER A 49 9.78 4.68 -7.46
N SER A 50 9.95 5.93 -7.90
CA SER A 50 8.89 6.92 -7.84
C SER A 50 8.84 7.77 -9.11
N ARG A 51 7.65 8.21 -9.48
CA ARG A 51 7.42 9.10 -10.63
C ARG A 51 6.20 9.97 -10.42
N ILE A 52 6.20 11.15 -11.03
CA ILE A 52 5.00 11.96 -11.18
C ILE A 52 4.26 11.42 -12.40
N LEU A 53 2.99 11.06 -12.21
CA LEU A 53 2.09 10.69 -13.29
C LEU A 53 1.57 11.97 -13.94
N ASP A 54 1.74 12.04 -15.25
CA ASP A 54 1.18 13.11 -16.05
C ASP A 54 -0.33 12.85 -16.24
N PRO A 55 -1.23 13.70 -15.73
CA PRO A 55 -2.66 13.61 -16.01
C PRO A 55 -2.92 14.14 -17.44
N THR A 56 -2.31 13.54 -18.45
CA THR A 56 -2.66 13.84 -19.85
C THR A 56 -4.02 13.22 -20.13
N ASN A 57 -5.06 13.96 -19.75
CA ASN A 57 -6.38 13.75 -20.31
C ASN A 57 -6.28 14.16 -21.79
N LYS A 58 -6.13 13.17 -22.68
CA LYS A 58 -6.03 13.39 -24.14
C LYS A 58 -7.34 13.90 -24.76
N ASN A 59 -8.36 14.20 -23.95
CA ASN A 59 -9.64 14.70 -24.41
C ASN A 59 -9.63 16.24 -24.45
N PRO A 60 -9.65 16.86 -25.64
CA PRO A 60 -9.62 18.32 -25.78
C PRO A 60 -10.85 19.03 -25.21
N CYS A 61 -11.94 18.31 -24.92
CA CYS A 61 -13.16 18.87 -24.35
C CYS A 61 -13.17 18.89 -22.81
N ILE A 62 -12.23 18.21 -22.17
CA ILE A 62 -12.11 18.17 -20.72
C ILE A 62 -10.90 19.02 -20.37
N ILE A 63 -11.13 20.21 -19.80
CA ILE A 63 -10.08 20.93 -19.07
C ILE A 63 -9.91 20.15 -17.77
N PRO A 64 -8.85 19.33 -17.63
CA PRO A 64 -8.69 18.58 -16.41
C PRO A 64 -8.40 19.59 -15.28
N PRO A 65 -8.96 19.40 -14.08
CA PRO A 65 -8.47 20.14 -12.94
C PRO A 65 -6.96 19.93 -12.81
N ARG A 66 -6.25 20.89 -12.21
CA ARG A 66 -4.81 20.77 -11.96
C ARG A 66 -4.60 19.61 -10.97
N VAL A 67 -4.41 18.41 -11.50
CA VAL A 67 -4.15 17.18 -10.75
C VAL A 67 -2.66 16.92 -10.80
N CYS A 68 -2.11 16.39 -9.72
CA CYS A 68 -0.76 15.86 -9.73
C CYS A 68 -0.72 14.65 -8.81
N VAL A 69 -0.35 13.50 -9.38
CA VAL A 69 -0.25 12.25 -8.64
C VAL A 69 1.18 11.78 -8.70
N GLN A 70 1.78 11.52 -7.55
CA GLN A 70 3.06 10.83 -7.45
C GLN A 70 2.81 9.36 -7.14
N GLU A 71 3.37 8.48 -7.94
CA GLU A 71 3.39 7.03 -7.71
C GLU A 71 4.71 6.64 -7.05
N GLY A 72 4.63 5.82 -6.02
CA GLY A 72 5.74 5.07 -5.44
C GLY A 72 5.50 3.58 -5.56
N VAL A 73 6.49 2.84 -6.07
CA VAL A 73 6.41 1.38 -6.24
C VAL A 73 7.35 0.71 -5.26
N TYR A 74 6.84 -0.29 -4.54
CA TYR A 74 7.60 -1.15 -3.64
C TYR A 74 7.51 -2.57 -4.13
N THR A 75 8.67 -3.21 -4.31
CA THR A 75 8.76 -4.62 -4.68
C THR A 75 9.56 -5.38 -3.64
N PHE A 76 8.99 -6.44 -3.10
CA PHE A 76 9.67 -7.29 -2.11
C PHE A 76 9.19 -8.74 -2.21
N GLU A 77 10.02 -9.65 -1.74
CA GLU A 77 9.68 -11.07 -1.67
C GLU A 77 9.45 -11.50 -0.24
N ARG A 78 8.50 -12.42 -0.04
CA ARG A 78 8.33 -13.11 1.23
C ARG A 78 8.01 -14.58 1.00
N THR A 79 8.78 -15.42 1.68
CA THR A 79 8.53 -16.87 1.72
C THR A 79 7.66 -17.22 2.91
N PHE A 80 6.60 -17.98 2.65
CA PHE A 80 5.73 -18.56 3.66
C PHE A 80 5.72 -20.09 3.54
N PRO A 81 5.66 -20.82 4.67
CA PRO A 81 5.22 -22.23 4.66
C PRO A 81 3.82 -22.36 4.06
N ILE A 82 3.48 -23.53 3.52
CA ILE A 82 2.10 -23.82 3.12
C ILE A 82 1.36 -24.33 4.36
N ILE A 83 0.25 -23.69 4.70
CA ILE A 83 -0.59 -24.03 5.86
C ILE A 83 -2.08 -24.07 5.46
N ASN A 84 -2.94 -24.49 6.39
CA ASN A 84 -4.39 -24.54 6.20
C ASN A 84 -5.11 -23.27 6.70
N SER A 85 -4.38 -22.21 7.02
CA SER A 85 -4.90 -20.90 7.43
C SER A 85 -4.46 -19.81 6.45
N SER A 86 -5.16 -18.69 6.45
CA SER A 86 -4.79 -17.53 5.63
C SER A 86 -3.60 -16.76 6.20
N TYR A 87 -2.75 -16.23 5.31
CA TYR A 87 -1.81 -15.17 5.64
C TYR A 87 -2.44 -13.81 5.34
N VAL A 88 -2.25 -12.83 6.22
CA VAL A 88 -2.64 -11.44 5.98
C VAL A 88 -1.40 -10.58 5.93
N VAL A 89 -1.21 -9.88 4.82
CA VAL A 89 -0.12 -8.93 4.60
C VAL A 89 -0.68 -7.53 4.73
N VAL A 90 -0.07 -6.71 5.58
CA VAL A 90 -0.59 -5.40 5.96
C VAL A 90 0.47 -4.34 5.71
N TYR A 91 0.15 -3.36 4.88
CA TYR A 91 0.85 -2.08 4.89
C TYR A 91 0.01 -1.08 5.65
N GLN A 92 0.54 -0.56 6.74
CA GLN A 92 -0.08 0.50 7.51
C GLN A 92 0.79 1.75 7.44
N ARG A 93 0.15 2.88 7.19
CA ARG A 93 0.82 4.17 7.28
C ARG A 93 0.00 5.12 8.10
N CYS A 94 0.70 5.99 8.82
CA CYS A 94 0.04 7.18 9.30
C CYS A 94 -0.13 8.15 8.13
N CYS A 95 -1.21 8.91 8.27
CA CYS A 95 -1.55 10.11 7.55
C CYS A 95 -2.04 9.87 6.12
N ARG A 96 -3.27 10.33 5.87
CA ARG A 96 -3.78 10.55 4.52
C ARG A 96 -3.35 11.93 4.02
N ASN A 97 -3.50 12.17 2.72
CA ASN A 97 -3.26 13.50 2.15
C ASN A 97 -4.12 14.54 2.87
N ASN A 98 -3.50 15.65 3.29
CA ASN A 98 -4.19 16.72 4.02
C ASN A 98 -5.27 17.44 3.18
N THR A 99 -5.23 17.28 1.87
CA THR A 99 -6.19 17.86 0.91
C THR A 99 -7.54 17.14 0.90
N ILE A 100 -7.67 15.99 1.59
CA ILE A 100 -8.93 15.25 1.69
C ILE A 100 -9.94 16.06 2.53
N SER A 101 -11.03 16.52 1.90
CA SER A 101 -12.01 17.41 2.54
C SER A 101 -13.18 16.71 3.22
N ASN A 102 -13.27 15.37 3.17
CA ASN A 102 -14.41 14.61 3.69
C ASN A 102 -14.12 13.88 5.02
N ILE A 103 -12.97 14.11 5.66
CA ILE A 103 -12.63 13.53 6.97
C ILE A 103 -11.99 14.59 7.87
N LEU A 104 -12.15 14.43 9.18
CA LEU A 104 -11.56 15.33 10.17
C LEU A 104 -10.06 15.02 10.36
N ASN A 105 -9.24 16.06 10.28
CA ASN A 105 -7.77 16.01 10.44
C ASN A 105 -7.13 14.88 9.60
N PRO A 106 -7.21 14.92 8.25
CA PRO A 106 -6.73 13.83 7.38
C PRO A 106 -5.27 13.46 7.60
N ASP A 107 -4.46 14.46 7.93
CA ASP A 107 -3.05 14.37 8.29
C ASP A 107 -2.81 13.60 9.61
N ARG A 108 -3.85 13.26 10.36
CA ARG A 108 -3.81 12.44 11.57
C ARG A 108 -4.60 11.14 11.45
N GLN A 109 -5.17 10.87 10.29
CA GLN A 109 -5.91 9.63 10.02
C GLN A 109 -4.99 8.61 9.36
N GLY A 110 -4.90 7.41 9.94
CA GLY A 110 -4.15 6.30 9.37
C GLY A 110 -4.85 5.67 8.15
N ALA A 111 -4.10 4.86 7.43
CA ALA A 111 -4.63 3.94 6.44
C ALA A 111 -3.93 2.58 6.57
N ALA A 112 -4.73 1.52 6.49
CA ALA A 112 -4.24 0.15 6.39
C ALA A 112 -4.72 -0.44 5.07
N TYR A 113 -3.79 -1.02 4.32
CA TYR A 113 -4.02 -1.73 3.08
C TYR A 113 -3.64 -3.18 3.31
N ILE A 114 -4.57 -4.08 3.02
CA ILE A 114 -4.45 -5.50 3.35
C ILE A 114 -4.62 -6.37 2.11
N VAL A 115 -3.87 -7.45 2.05
CA VAL A 115 -4.12 -8.55 1.12
C VAL A 115 -4.07 -9.87 1.88
N GLU A 116 -5.00 -10.75 1.55
CA GLU A 116 -5.11 -12.09 2.11
C GLU A 116 -4.57 -13.12 1.11
N ILE A 117 -3.80 -14.08 1.61
CA ILE A 117 -3.35 -15.25 0.87
C ILE A 117 -4.03 -16.47 1.49
N THR A 118 -5.13 -16.90 0.88
CA THR A 118 -5.93 -18.04 1.35
C THR A 118 -5.14 -19.36 1.28
N PRO A 119 -5.55 -20.41 2.00
CA PRO A 119 -4.92 -21.72 1.89
C PRO A 119 -4.84 -22.24 0.44
N GLU A 120 -5.85 -21.98 -0.38
CA GLU A 120 -5.90 -22.38 -1.79
C GLU A 120 -4.85 -21.62 -2.61
N ALA A 121 -4.75 -20.30 -2.41
CA ALA A 121 -3.76 -19.45 -3.08
C ALA A 121 -2.31 -19.86 -2.78
N GLN A 122 -2.05 -20.45 -1.60
CA GLN A 122 -0.72 -20.95 -1.23
C GLN A 122 -0.27 -22.18 -2.04
N ARG A 123 -1.20 -22.86 -2.73
CA ARG A 123 -0.95 -24.14 -3.42
C ARG A 123 -0.96 -24.02 -4.95
N ILE A 124 -1.15 -22.81 -5.48
CA ILE A 124 -1.09 -22.56 -6.92
C ILE A 124 0.40 -22.52 -7.31
N LEU A 125 0.80 -23.45 -8.19
CA LEU A 125 2.13 -23.54 -8.79
C LEU A 125 2.27 -22.58 -9.97
#